data_AF-A0A7S3F0Y9-F1
#
_entry.id   AF-A0A7S3F0Y9-F1
#
_cell.length_a   1.000
_cell.length_b   1.000
_cell.length_c   1.000
_cell.angle_alpha   90.00
_cell.angle_beta   90.00
_cell.angle_gamma   90.00
#
_symmetry.space_group_name_H-M   'P 1'
#
loop_
_entity.id
_entity.type
_entity.pdbx_description
1 polymer ?
#
loop_
_entity_poly.entity_id
_entity_poly.type
_entity_poly.pdbx_seq_one_letter_code
_entity_poly.pdbx_strand_id
1 'polypeptide(L)'
;GLPIVPVDVARRQRHAREWYLRFQSNVFQHTVEKTIRQRDTGDRHRVVIENDHFVCFVPFAALSPFMLWIVPKAAQAHFSEASAVQITAFAGTLRHALRCLHFGLDEPDFNLVIRSAALETGTMSVYRADLYFRWYCVIIPRLGVGAMGGFEFSTGIQSNSSFPEEDAAFLRSLGDLR
;
A
#
# COMPACT_ATOMS: atom_id res chain seq x y z
N GLY A 1 -19.23 -8.97 -8.01
CA GLY A 1 -18.57 -9.43 -6.76
C GLY A 1 -18.18 -10.88 -6.90
N LEU A 2 -17.22 -11.36 -6.11
CA LEU A 2 -16.86 -12.77 -6.05
C LEU A 2 -17.73 -13.49 -5.00
N PRO A 3 -18.17 -14.74 -5.26
CA PRO A 3 -18.95 -15.52 -4.28
C PRO A 3 -18.10 -16.07 -3.13
N ILE A 4 -16.78 -15.88 -3.18
CA ILE A 4 -15.81 -16.33 -2.17
C ILE A 4 -14.83 -15.20 -1.84
N VAL A 5 -14.25 -15.23 -0.64
CA VAL A 5 -13.13 -14.36 -0.28
C VAL A 5 -11.83 -15.01 -0.76
N PRO A 6 -11.05 -14.37 -1.65
CA PRO A 6 -9.77 -14.92 -2.09
C PRO A 6 -8.82 -15.18 -0.92
N VAL A 7 -8.01 -16.24 -1.03
CA VAL A 7 -7.12 -16.70 0.05
C VAL A 7 -6.17 -15.60 0.54
N ASP A 8 -5.60 -14.81 -0.37
CA ASP A 8 -4.69 -13.72 0.01
C ASP A 8 -5.39 -12.59 0.77
N VAL A 9 -6.66 -12.31 0.43
CA VAL A 9 -7.49 -11.32 1.10
C VAL A 9 -7.82 -11.81 2.51
N ALA A 10 -8.27 -13.06 2.64
CA ALA A 10 -8.58 -13.70 3.91
C ALA A 10 -7.34 -13.78 4.83
N ARG A 11 -6.19 -14.20 4.29
CA ARG A 11 -4.92 -14.28 5.04
C ARG A 11 -4.52 -12.92 5.59
N ARG A 12 -4.64 -11.86 4.79
CA ARG A 12 -4.25 -10.51 5.21
C ARG A 12 -5.16 -9.94 6.29
N GLN A 13 -6.47 -10.13 6.17
CA GLN A 13 -7.42 -9.73 7.22
C GLN A 13 -7.21 -10.51 8.50
N ARG A 14 -6.96 -11.83 8.41
CA ARG A 14 -6.65 -12.66 9.58
C ARG A 14 -5.42 -12.13 10.33
N HIS A 15 -4.31 -11.86 9.64
CA HIS A 15 -3.11 -11.31 10.28
C HIS A 15 -3.35 -9.92 10.90
N ALA A 16 -4.13 -9.07 10.23
CA ALA A 16 -4.49 -7.76 10.76
C ALA A 16 -5.35 -7.86 12.03
N ARG A 17 -6.29 -8.82 12.05
CA ARG A 17 -7.10 -9.15 13.23
C ARG A 17 -6.27 -9.73 14.36
N GLU A 18 -5.36 -10.66 14.07
CA GLU A 18 -4.44 -11.23 15.06
C GLU A 18 -3.55 -10.16 15.69
N TRP A 19 -3.03 -9.23 14.89
CA TRP A 19 -2.31 -8.06 15.38
C TRP A 19 -3.19 -7.24 16.33
N TYR A 20 -4.41 -6.90 15.92
CA TYR A 20 -5.32 -6.13 16.75
C TYR A 20 -5.64 -6.83 18.08
N LEU A 21 -5.91 -8.13 18.07
CA LEU A 21 -6.15 -8.90 19.29
C LEU A 21 -4.94 -8.87 20.23
N ARG A 22 -3.72 -8.93 19.68
CA ARG A 22 -2.47 -8.95 20.47
C ARG A 22 -2.06 -7.58 21.00
N PHE A 23 -2.22 -6.52 20.20
CA PHE A 23 -1.64 -5.20 20.46
C PHE A 23 -2.70 -4.11 20.66
N GLN A 24 -3.99 -4.44 20.55
CA GLN A 24 -5.13 -3.52 20.68
C GLN A 24 -5.00 -2.27 19.80
N SER A 25 -4.38 -2.42 18.62
CA SER A 25 -4.12 -1.34 17.68
C SER A 25 -4.26 -1.83 16.24
N ASN A 26 -4.54 -0.92 15.32
CA ASN A 26 -4.66 -1.23 13.89
C ASN A 26 -3.25 -1.30 13.25
N VAL A 27 -2.88 -2.43 12.65
CA VAL A 27 -1.55 -2.63 12.06
C VAL A 27 -1.22 -1.65 10.93
N PHE A 28 -2.23 -1.25 10.15
CA PHE A 28 -2.06 -0.30 9.05
C PHE A 28 -1.80 1.10 9.58
N GLN A 29 -2.53 1.51 10.62
CA GLN A 29 -2.30 2.77 11.31
C GLN A 29 -0.89 2.82 11.89
N HIS A 30 -0.49 1.78 12.63
CA HIS A 30 0.86 1.68 13.18
C HIS A 30 1.93 1.80 12.09
N THR A 31 1.71 1.14 10.95
CA THR A 31 2.62 1.20 9.79
C THR A 31 2.71 2.60 9.20
N VAL A 32 1.57 3.28 9.02
CA VAL A 32 1.49 4.65 8.51
C VAL A 32 2.20 5.61 9.45
N GLU A 33 1.86 5.60 10.74
CA GLU A 33 2.46 6.48 11.75
C GLU A 33 3.98 6.27 11.84
N LYS A 34 4.44 5.01 11.86
CA LYS A 34 5.86 4.71 11.89
C LYS A 34 6.57 5.18 10.62
N THR A 35 5.94 5.00 9.46
CA THR A 35 6.53 5.41 8.17
C THR A 35 6.61 6.94 8.05
N ILE A 36 5.60 7.67 8.54
CA ILE A 36 5.63 9.13 8.61
C ILE A 36 6.71 9.60 9.60
N ARG A 37 6.76 9.04 10.82
CA ARG A 37 7.79 9.40 11.81
C ARG A 37 9.22 9.16 11.31
N GLN A 38 9.44 8.12 10.50
CA GLN A 38 10.76 7.86 9.91
C GLN A 38 11.25 9.03 9.05
N ARG A 39 10.35 9.71 8.34
CA ARG A 39 10.71 10.91 7.56
C ARG A 39 11.29 12.00 8.45
N ASP A 40 10.73 12.18 9.65
CA ASP A 40 11.13 13.26 10.55
C ASP A 40 12.52 13.02 11.19
N THR A 41 13.08 11.81 11.02
CA THR A 41 14.38 11.41 11.58
C THR A 41 15.56 11.48 10.58
N GLY A 42 15.31 11.77 9.30
CA GLY A 42 16.34 11.94 8.28
C GLY A 42 15.91 11.51 6.89
N ASP A 43 16.80 11.67 5.90
CA ASP A 43 16.48 11.48 4.47
C ASP A 43 16.24 10.02 4.05
N ARG A 44 16.71 9.06 4.86
CA ARG A 44 16.48 7.62 4.64
C ARG A 44 15.09 7.20 5.13
N HIS A 45 14.07 7.60 4.38
CA HIS A 45 12.68 7.25 4.65
C HIS A 45 11.95 6.78 3.39
N ARG A 46 10.85 6.06 3.61
CA ARG A 46 10.08 5.37 2.55
C ARG A 46 8.87 6.16 2.02
N VAL A 47 8.55 7.31 2.62
CA VAL A 47 7.46 8.20 2.15
C VAL A 47 7.81 8.81 0.80
N VAL A 48 6.91 8.74 -0.17
CA VAL A 48 7.05 9.39 -1.48
C VAL A 48 6.31 10.73 -1.49
N ILE A 49 5.03 10.74 -1.10
CA ILE A 49 4.24 11.96 -0.96
C ILE A 49 3.21 11.77 0.15
N GLU A 50 2.84 12.85 0.82
CA GLU A 50 1.81 12.89 1.85
C GLU A 50 0.93 14.11 1.63
N ASN A 51 -0.39 13.94 1.81
CA ASN A 51 -1.34 15.04 1.94
C ASN A 51 -2.16 14.84 3.22
N ASP A 52 -3.14 15.71 3.47
CA ASP A 52 -3.95 15.68 4.70
C ASP A 52 -4.71 14.37 4.93
N HIS A 53 -5.00 13.61 3.86
CA HIS A 53 -5.82 12.40 3.93
C HIS A 53 -5.07 11.10 3.67
N PHE A 54 -3.96 11.14 2.93
CA PHE A 54 -3.24 9.98 2.41
C PHE A 54 -1.74 10.10 2.58
N VAL A 55 -1.10 8.95 2.71
CA VAL A 55 0.34 8.80 2.55
C VAL A 55 0.62 7.79 1.44
N CYS A 56 1.53 8.14 0.53
CA CYS A 56 2.09 7.25 -0.47
C CYS A 56 3.52 6.89 -0.05
N PHE A 57 3.85 5.61 -0.02
CA PHE A 57 5.17 5.14 0.40
C PHE A 57 5.52 3.79 -0.21
N VAL A 58 6.82 3.46 -0.21
CA VAL A 58 7.32 2.13 -0.55
C VAL A 58 7.26 1.23 0.69
N PRO A 59 6.55 0.09 0.68
CA PRO A 59 6.48 -0.80 1.83
C PRO A 59 7.88 -1.30 2.24
N PHE A 60 8.10 -1.47 3.56
CA PHE A 60 9.38 -2.01 4.07
C PHE A 60 9.69 -3.39 3.48
N ALA A 61 8.67 -4.23 3.30
CA ALA A 61 8.76 -5.52 2.63
C ALA A 61 8.07 -5.45 1.26
N ALA A 62 8.50 -4.51 0.41
CA ALA A 62 8.04 -4.40 -0.97
C ALA A 62 8.37 -5.69 -1.74
N LEU A 63 7.39 -6.21 -2.46
CA LEU A 63 7.52 -7.46 -3.22
C LEU A 63 8.19 -7.27 -4.58
N SER A 64 8.29 -6.03 -5.06
CA SER A 64 8.94 -5.68 -6.31
C SER A 64 9.54 -4.28 -6.18
N PRO A 65 10.54 -3.92 -7.02
CA PRO A 65 11.05 -2.56 -7.08
C PRO A 65 9.93 -1.55 -7.36
N PHE A 66 10.02 -0.39 -6.73
CA PHE A 66 9.08 0.72 -6.87
C PHE A 66 7.61 0.39 -6.61
N MET A 67 7.33 -0.68 -5.84
CA MET A 67 5.98 -0.98 -5.36
C MET A 67 5.51 0.15 -4.43
N LEU A 68 4.36 0.73 -4.73
CA LEU A 68 3.80 1.83 -3.93
C LEU A 68 2.52 1.42 -3.23
N TRP A 69 2.37 1.84 -1.97
CA TRP A 69 1.10 1.81 -1.26
C TRP A 69 0.61 3.23 -1.03
N ILE A 70 -0.67 3.47 -1.32
CA ILE A 70 -1.39 4.68 -0.92
C ILE A 70 -2.42 4.28 0.13
N VAL A 71 -2.25 4.77 1.35
CA VAL A 71 -3.04 4.37 2.52
C VAL A 71 -3.74 5.59 3.12
N PRO A 72 -5.05 5.52 3.45
CA PRO A 72 -5.76 6.58 4.14
C PRO A 72 -5.27 6.70 5.59
N LYS A 73 -5.12 7.96 6.04
CA LYS A 73 -4.86 8.29 7.44
C LYS A 73 -6.08 8.09 8.33
N ALA A 74 -7.28 8.12 7.76
CA ALA A 74 -8.53 7.80 8.45
C ALA A 74 -8.72 6.28 8.64
N ALA A 75 -9.36 5.89 9.75
CA ALA A 75 -9.70 4.50 10.03
C ALA A 75 -10.92 4.07 9.19
N GLN A 76 -10.65 3.62 7.96
CA GLN A 76 -11.66 3.17 7.01
C GLN A 76 -11.25 1.81 6.44
N ALA A 77 -12.07 0.78 6.63
CA ALA A 77 -11.76 -0.58 6.21
C ALA A 77 -12.14 -0.83 4.73
N HIS A 78 -13.11 -0.06 4.22
CA HIS A 78 -13.65 -0.23 2.88
C HIS A 78 -13.44 1.04 2.06
N PHE A 79 -13.03 0.88 0.80
CA PHE A 79 -12.84 2.00 -0.13
C PHE A 79 -14.12 2.82 -0.33
N SER A 80 -15.28 2.17 -0.28
CA SER A 80 -16.61 2.81 -0.41
C SER A 80 -16.94 3.78 0.72
N GLU A 81 -16.20 3.77 1.84
CA GLU A 81 -16.37 4.72 2.94
C GLU A 81 -15.71 6.08 2.67
N ALA A 82 -14.86 6.17 1.64
CA ALA A 82 -14.14 7.40 1.32
C ALA A 82 -15.11 8.51 0.87
N SER A 83 -15.02 9.68 1.50
CA SER A 83 -15.81 10.86 1.13
C SER A 83 -15.34 11.47 -0.20
N ALA A 84 -16.16 12.32 -0.82
CA ALA A 84 -15.77 13.02 -2.05
C ALA A 84 -14.46 13.82 -1.90
N VAL A 85 -14.24 14.44 -0.74
CA VAL A 85 -12.99 15.16 -0.43
C VAL A 85 -11.80 14.20 -0.39
N GLN A 86 -11.97 13.05 0.26
CA GLN A 86 -10.93 12.01 0.31
C GLN A 86 -10.65 11.42 -1.07
N ILE A 87 -11.67 11.20 -1.90
CA ILE A 87 -11.49 10.71 -3.28
C ILE A 87 -10.68 11.72 -4.12
N THR A 88 -10.96 13.02 -4.02
CA THR A 88 -10.17 14.06 -4.70
C THR A 88 -8.72 14.07 -4.21
N ALA A 89 -8.50 14.00 -2.91
CA ALA A 89 -7.15 13.93 -2.33
C ALA A 89 -6.39 12.66 -2.77
N PHE A 90 -7.08 11.52 -2.80
CA PHE A 90 -6.54 10.25 -3.31
C PHE A 90 -6.15 10.36 -4.78
N ALA A 91 -6.99 10.96 -5.62
CA ALA A 91 -6.70 11.17 -7.04
C ALA A 91 -5.45 12.04 -7.25
N GLY A 92 -5.27 13.08 -6.44
CA GLY A 92 -4.05 13.90 -6.44
C GLY A 92 -2.80 13.09 -6.09
N THR A 93 -2.85 12.31 -5.01
CA THR A 93 -1.75 11.40 -4.61
C THR A 93 -1.45 10.35 -5.68
N LEU A 94 -2.48 9.74 -6.26
CA LEU A 94 -2.35 8.74 -7.30
C LEU A 94 -1.72 9.32 -8.56
N ARG A 95 -2.18 10.50 -9.01
CA ARG A 95 -1.61 11.20 -10.17
C ARG A 95 -0.14 11.53 -9.95
N HIS A 96 0.23 11.98 -8.76
CA HIS A 96 1.63 12.24 -8.42
C HIS A 96 2.47 10.96 -8.51
N ALA A 97 2.02 9.88 -7.85
CA ALA A 97 2.72 8.59 -7.88
C ALA A 97 2.93 8.05 -9.30
N LEU A 98 1.88 8.08 -10.13
CA LEU A 98 1.96 7.62 -11.52
C LEU A 98 2.88 8.50 -12.38
N ARG A 99 2.93 9.82 -12.15
CA ARG A 99 3.88 10.70 -12.84
C ARG A 99 5.32 10.39 -12.46
N CYS A 100 5.62 10.20 -11.18
CA CYS A 100 6.97 9.81 -10.74
C CYS A 100 7.39 8.48 -11.38
N LEU A 101 6.49 7.49 -11.47
CA LEU A 101 6.77 6.24 -12.16
C LEU A 101 6.98 6.45 -13.67
N HIS A 102 6.13 7.23 -14.32
CA HIS A 102 6.23 7.50 -15.76
C HIS A 102 7.55 8.17 -16.13
N PHE A 103 7.93 9.27 -15.48
CA PHE A 103 9.17 9.98 -15.80
C PHE A 103 10.42 9.32 -15.24
N GLY A 104 10.30 8.64 -14.09
CA GLY A 104 11.43 8.01 -13.43
C GLY A 104 11.85 6.69 -14.04
N LEU A 105 10.91 5.96 -14.61
CA LEU A 105 11.10 4.57 -15.03
C LEU A 105 10.79 4.35 -16.51
N ASP A 106 10.81 5.41 -17.31
CA ASP A 106 10.58 5.38 -18.77
C ASP A 106 9.24 4.72 -19.15
N GLU A 107 8.15 5.25 -18.59
CA GLU A 107 6.77 4.83 -18.87
C GLU A 107 6.54 3.31 -18.71
N PRO A 108 6.72 2.74 -17.50
CA PRO A 108 6.52 1.31 -17.31
C PRO A 108 5.03 0.96 -17.31
N ASP A 109 4.71 -0.24 -17.81
CA ASP A 109 3.42 -0.88 -17.51
C ASP A 109 3.27 -1.07 -15.98
N PHE A 110 2.05 -1.01 -15.47
CA PHE A 110 1.79 -1.24 -14.05
C PHE A 110 0.45 -1.93 -13.79
N ASN A 111 0.34 -2.57 -12.62
CA ASN A 111 -0.95 -2.99 -12.07
C ASN A 111 -1.36 -2.03 -10.95
N LEU A 112 -2.63 -1.64 -10.93
CA LEU A 112 -3.24 -0.86 -9.86
C LEU A 112 -4.33 -1.69 -9.18
N VAL A 113 -4.22 -1.88 -7.86
CA VAL A 113 -5.12 -2.73 -7.09
C VAL A 113 -5.64 -2.00 -5.86
N ILE A 114 -6.95 -1.77 -5.80
CA ILE A 114 -7.61 -1.32 -4.57
C ILE A 114 -7.91 -2.54 -3.70
N ARG A 115 -7.43 -2.52 -2.46
CA ARG A 115 -7.64 -3.56 -1.46
C ARG A 115 -8.53 -3.02 -0.36
N SER A 116 -9.72 -3.58 -0.21
CA SER A 116 -10.66 -3.31 0.88
C SER A 116 -10.81 -4.55 1.76
N ALA A 117 -11.31 -4.36 2.98
CA ALA A 117 -11.77 -5.48 3.79
C ALA A 117 -12.88 -6.25 3.05
N ALA A 118 -12.93 -7.56 3.27
CA ALA A 118 -13.91 -8.43 2.68
C ALA A 118 -15.23 -8.18 3.41
N LEU A 119 -16.34 -8.31 2.70
CA LEU A 119 -17.64 -8.21 3.31
C LEU A 119 -17.82 -9.41 4.24
N GLU A 120 -17.85 -9.15 5.54
CA GLU A 120 -18.06 -10.20 6.53
C GLU A 120 -19.51 -10.70 6.44
N THR A 121 -19.67 -12.00 6.25
CA THR A 121 -20.97 -12.69 6.33
C THR A 121 -20.97 -13.58 7.58
N GLY A 122 -21.99 -13.47 8.44
CA GLY A 122 -22.13 -14.27 9.67
C GLY A 122 -21.58 -13.61 10.95
N THR A 123 -21.28 -14.43 11.97
CA THR A 123 -20.83 -14.00 13.33
C THR A 123 -19.50 -13.24 13.35
N MET A 124 -18.79 -13.17 12.22
CA MET A 124 -17.62 -12.30 12.06
C MET A 124 -17.98 -10.82 12.00
N SER A 125 -19.20 -10.45 11.59
CA SER A 125 -19.74 -9.07 11.60
C SER A 125 -19.78 -8.40 12.98
N VAL A 126 -19.53 -9.16 14.05
CA VAL A 126 -19.37 -8.63 15.41
C VAL A 126 -18.09 -7.79 15.53
N TYR A 127 -17.10 -8.00 14.66
CA TYR A 127 -15.88 -7.19 14.65
C TYR A 127 -15.98 -6.08 13.61
N ARG A 128 -16.05 -4.83 14.07
CA ARG A 128 -15.89 -3.65 13.22
C ARG A 128 -14.55 -3.71 12.47
N ALA A 129 -14.59 -3.99 11.16
CA ALA A 129 -13.39 -4.17 10.33
C ALA A 129 -12.44 -2.96 10.38
N ASP A 130 -12.96 -1.76 10.62
CA ASP A 130 -12.19 -0.51 10.81
C ASP A 130 -11.22 -0.56 12.00
N LEU A 131 -11.48 -1.40 13.00
CA LEU A 131 -10.60 -1.56 14.16
C LEU A 131 -9.26 -2.20 13.80
N TYR A 132 -9.23 -3.06 12.77
CA TYR A 132 -8.07 -3.89 12.47
C TYR A 132 -7.60 -3.79 11.02
N PHE A 133 -8.44 -3.37 10.08
CA PHE A 133 -8.11 -3.25 8.66
C PHE A 133 -8.20 -1.81 8.18
N ARG A 134 -7.45 -1.48 7.14
CA ARG A 134 -7.62 -0.24 6.37
C ARG A 134 -7.59 -0.57 4.90
N TRP A 135 -8.46 0.04 4.11
CA TRP A 135 -8.33 -0.08 2.67
C TRP A 135 -7.07 0.64 2.20
N TYR A 136 -6.50 0.22 1.07
CA TYR A 136 -5.36 0.89 0.47
C TYR A 136 -5.25 0.57 -1.02
N CYS A 137 -4.58 1.44 -1.76
CA CYS A 137 -4.21 1.19 -3.16
C CYS A 137 -2.79 0.64 -3.21
N VAL A 138 -2.55 -0.30 -4.13
CA VAL A 138 -1.22 -0.82 -4.46
C VAL A 138 -0.95 -0.55 -5.93
N ILE A 139 0.20 0.04 -6.23
CA ILE A 139 0.73 0.20 -7.58
C ILE A 139 1.96 -0.71 -7.71
N ILE A 140 1.98 -1.54 -8.75
CA ILE A 140 3.04 -2.53 -8.99
C ILE A 140 3.57 -2.30 -10.41
N PRO A 141 4.67 -1.55 -10.57
CA PRO A 141 5.35 -1.39 -11.86
C PRO A 141 5.87 -2.73 -12.38
N ARG A 142 5.83 -2.95 -13.69
CA ARG A 142 6.31 -4.16 -14.38
C ARG A 142 7.63 -3.86 -15.09
N LEU A 143 8.73 -3.95 -14.35
CA LEU A 143 10.04 -3.51 -14.85
C LEU A 143 10.85 -4.62 -15.55
N GLY A 144 10.30 -5.82 -15.73
CA GLY A 144 10.99 -6.96 -16.36
C GLY A 144 12.11 -7.57 -15.51
N VAL A 145 12.83 -6.75 -14.74
CA VAL A 145 13.78 -7.13 -13.69
C VAL A 145 12.98 -7.68 -12.50
N GLY A 146 12.77 -9.00 -12.47
CA GLY A 146 11.86 -9.67 -11.52
C GLY A 146 10.64 -10.32 -12.18
N ALA A 147 10.64 -10.53 -13.51
CA ALA A 147 9.73 -11.49 -14.13
C ALA A 147 9.80 -12.81 -13.36
N MET A 148 8.66 -13.33 -12.91
CA MET A 148 8.58 -14.54 -12.08
C MET A 148 9.43 -15.66 -12.70
N GLY A 149 10.60 -15.91 -12.11
CA GLY A 149 11.45 -17.01 -12.48
C GLY A 149 10.97 -18.31 -11.85
N GLY A 150 11.73 -19.38 -12.05
CA GLY A 150 11.42 -20.68 -11.45
C GLY A 150 11.39 -20.65 -9.92
N PHE A 151 12.20 -19.79 -9.28
CA PHE A 151 12.21 -19.62 -7.83
C PHE A 151 10.91 -18.98 -7.33
N GLU A 152 10.52 -17.85 -7.90
CA GLU A 152 9.31 -17.12 -7.51
C GLU A 152 8.06 -17.95 -7.76
N PHE A 153 8.02 -18.65 -8.90
CA PHE A 153 6.90 -19.52 -9.27
C PHE A 153 6.77 -20.73 -8.33
N SER A 154 7.90 -21.37 -7.98
CA SER A 154 7.91 -22.56 -7.13
C SER A 154 7.63 -22.24 -5.66
N THR A 155 8.15 -21.12 -5.15
CA THR A 155 8.12 -20.81 -3.71
C THR A 155 7.03 -19.80 -3.33
N GLY A 156 6.57 -18.98 -4.28
CA GLY A 156 5.73 -17.81 -3.98
C GLY A 156 6.46 -16.67 -3.27
N ILE A 157 7.79 -16.77 -3.09
CA ILE A 157 8.64 -15.73 -2.51
C ILE A 157 9.15 -14.85 -3.65
N GLN A 158 9.04 -13.53 -3.51
CA GLN A 158 9.54 -12.59 -4.51
C GLN A 158 10.98 -12.19 -4.20
N SER A 159 11.84 -12.21 -5.21
CA SER A 159 13.14 -11.54 -5.12
C SER A 159 12.95 -10.05 -5.43
N ASN A 160 13.36 -9.20 -4.49
CA ASN A 160 13.40 -7.75 -4.70
C ASN A 160 14.82 -7.28 -4.43
N SER A 161 15.51 -6.83 -5.48
CA SER A 161 16.89 -6.35 -5.40
C SER A 161 17.01 -4.87 -5.03
N SER A 162 15.90 -4.14 -4.97
CA SER A 162 15.90 -2.72 -4.59
C SER A 162 15.58 -2.53 -3.12
N PHE A 163 16.26 -1.57 -2.49
CA PHE A 163 15.91 -1.14 -1.15
C PHE A 163 14.74 -0.16 -1.19
N PRO A 164 13.73 -0.33 -0.32
CA PRO A 164 12.54 0.52 -0.36
C PRO A 164 12.84 2.00 -0.03
N GLU A 165 13.89 2.27 0.76
CA GLU A 165 14.36 3.63 1.01
C GLU A 165 14.97 4.29 -0.24
N GLU A 166 15.66 3.52 -1.08
CA GLU A 166 16.28 4.00 -2.32
C GLU A 166 15.21 4.25 -3.39
N ASP A 167 14.27 3.33 -3.56
CA ASP A 167 13.10 3.50 -4.43
C ASP A 167 12.33 4.77 -4.06
N ALA A 168 12.07 4.97 -2.77
CA ALA A 168 11.33 6.13 -2.30
C ALA A 168 12.12 7.43 -2.51
N ALA A 169 13.43 7.43 -2.24
CA ALA A 169 14.29 8.59 -2.47
C ALA A 169 14.34 8.98 -3.95
N PHE A 170 14.45 8.00 -4.84
CA PHE A 170 14.40 8.21 -6.29
C PHE A 170 13.06 8.80 -6.72
N LEU A 171 11.93 8.25 -6.28
CA LEU A 171 10.62 8.79 -6.67
C LEU A 171 10.36 10.19 -6.11
N ARG A 172 10.90 10.52 -4.93
CA ARG A 172 10.82 11.86 -4.34
C ARG A 172 11.60 12.89 -5.13
N SER A 173 12.78 12.55 -5.66
CA SER A 173 13.61 13.51 -6.42
C SER A 173 12.93 13.95 -7.74
N LEU A 174 11.94 13.19 -8.20
CA LEU A 174 11.12 13.48 -9.39
C LEU A 174 9.88 14.33 -9.08
N GLY A 175 9.53 14.51 -7.80
CA GLY A 175 8.30 15.18 -7.37
C GLY A 175 8.18 16.65 -7.76
N ASP A 176 9.31 17.29 -8.12
CA ASP A 176 9.41 18.67 -8.58
C ASP A 176 9.26 18.82 -10.12
N LEU A 177 9.07 17.72 -10.86
CA LEU A 177 8.89 17.75 -12.30
C LEU A 177 7.50 18.35 -12.66
N ARG A 178 7.52 19.62 -13.06
CA ARG A 178 6.38 20.37 -13.62
C ARG A 178 5.82 19.69 -14.87
#